data_AF-A0A425XYP8-F1
#
_entry.id   AF-A0A425XYP8-F1
#
_cell.length_a   1.000
_cell.length_b   1.000
_cell.length_c   1.000
_cell.angle_alpha   90.00
_cell.angle_beta   90.00
_cell.angle_gamma   90.00
#
_symmetry.space_group_name_H-M   'P 1'
#
loop_
_entity.id
_entity.type
_entity.pdbx_description
1 polymer ?
#
loop_
_entity_poly.entity_id
_entity_poly.type
_entity_poly.pdbx_seq_one_letter_code
_entity_poly.pdbx_strand_id
1 'polypeptide(L)'
;MRELRANISGIIKSSVIDGPGNRMVIFFQACNLNCMYCHNSHTIGLCNYCEICATACPTQSLAIDKEKKQIFHNDVTCTHCDTCLKVCPENSSPFYKSMSVNDLISEILEIKDFISGITVSGGEVMLQAKFLEQLFISIRNHTELKALSILIDSNGNVDQNRWETVLDWVDGFMIDIKAYSPDIHKQITGFSNEKILKSIHYLNLKGKLKELRLVFVPTYNDSDEEIKKITDLMKRLSPEVKKVLIKMRKHGIREKYNFLNEPSLDEMKAVLNRFETAGLNLLII
;
A
#
# COMPACT_ATOMS: atom_id res chain seq x y z
N MET A 1 -11.93 13.04 25.47
CA MET A 1 -11.69 11.84 24.64
C MET A 1 -10.20 11.75 24.34
N ARG A 2 -9.62 10.55 24.31
CA ARG A 2 -8.21 10.38 23.92
C ARG A 2 -8.07 10.76 22.45
N GLU A 3 -7.05 11.55 22.12
CA GLU A 3 -6.75 11.95 20.74
C GLU A 3 -6.59 10.70 19.84
N LEU A 4 -7.20 10.71 18.65
CA LEU A 4 -7.14 9.60 17.71
C LEU A 4 -5.74 9.53 17.08
N ARG A 5 -5.14 8.33 17.06
CA ARG A 5 -3.78 8.12 16.55
C ARG A 5 -3.73 6.95 15.58
N ALA A 6 -2.82 7.05 14.61
CA ALA A 6 -2.49 6.02 13.64
C ALA A 6 -1.02 5.60 13.79
N ASN A 7 -0.71 4.37 13.40
CA ASN A 7 0.67 3.91 13.31
C ASN A 7 1.17 4.16 11.88
N ILE A 8 2.18 5.01 11.75
CA ILE A 8 2.75 5.46 10.48
C ILE A 8 4.14 4.84 10.33
N SER A 9 4.31 3.96 9.35
CA SER A 9 5.55 3.24 9.08
C SER A 9 6.60 4.09 8.39
N GLY A 10 6.19 5.16 7.71
CA GLY A 10 7.09 6.10 7.06
C GLY A 10 6.35 7.23 6.34
N ILE A 11 7.08 8.29 6.02
CA ILE A 11 6.60 9.40 5.19
C ILE A 11 7.65 9.68 4.13
N ILE A 12 7.24 9.69 2.85
CA ILE A 12 8.04 10.23 1.76
C ILE A 12 7.53 11.63 1.46
N LYS A 13 8.38 12.64 1.65
CA LYS A 13 8.01 14.05 1.45
C LYS A 13 7.77 14.42 -0.02
N SER A 14 8.41 13.72 -0.97
CA SER A 14 8.25 14.00 -2.39
C SER A 14 8.36 12.73 -3.21
N SER A 15 7.29 12.39 -3.93
CA SER A 15 7.22 11.27 -4.86
C SER A 15 6.50 11.66 -6.14
N VAL A 16 7.00 11.16 -7.27
CA VAL A 16 6.40 11.31 -8.60
C VAL A 16 5.85 9.99 -9.17
N ILE A 17 5.88 8.92 -8.37
CA ILE A 17 5.44 7.57 -8.79
C ILE A 17 4.16 7.12 -8.07
N ASP A 18 3.82 7.73 -6.93
CA ASP A 18 2.67 7.35 -6.09
C ASP A 18 1.38 8.12 -6.46
N GLY A 19 1.24 8.47 -7.74
CA GLY A 19 0.11 9.21 -8.29
C GLY A 19 0.56 10.39 -9.18
N PRO A 20 -0.39 11.15 -9.74
CA PRO A 20 -0.09 12.29 -10.58
C PRO A 20 0.53 13.46 -9.78
N GLY A 21 1.51 14.11 -10.40
CA GLY A 21 2.24 15.25 -9.84
C GLY A 21 3.27 14.83 -8.78
N ASN A 22 3.84 15.82 -8.10
CA ASN A 22 4.66 15.58 -6.91
C ASN A 22 3.74 15.42 -5.69
N ARG A 23 3.94 14.37 -4.90
CA ARG A 23 3.05 14.02 -3.79
C ARG A 23 3.82 13.70 -2.51
N MET A 24 3.24 14.04 -1.37
CA MET A 24 3.62 13.41 -0.11
C MET A 24 3.01 12.02 -0.06
N VAL A 25 3.74 11.02 0.43
CA VAL A 25 3.22 9.68 0.65
C VAL A 25 3.32 9.31 2.12
N ILE A 26 2.20 8.95 2.73
CA ILE A 26 2.11 8.57 4.14
C ILE A 26 1.83 7.08 4.20
N PHE A 27 2.79 6.29 4.70
CA PHE A 27 2.68 4.84 4.79
C PHE A 27 2.16 4.43 6.17
N PHE A 28 1.02 3.74 6.19
CA PHE A 28 0.36 3.26 7.39
C PHE A 28 0.78 1.83 7.71
N GLN A 29 0.88 1.52 9.01
CA GLN A 29 1.15 0.18 9.51
C GLN A 29 -0.12 -0.70 9.53
N ALA A 30 0.09 -2.01 9.48
CA ALA A 30 -0.89 -3.10 9.41
C ALA A 30 -1.42 -3.36 7.99
N CYS A 31 -1.42 -4.63 7.58
CA CYS A 31 -1.98 -5.10 6.33
C CYS A 31 -2.78 -6.39 6.56
N ASN A 32 -3.88 -6.55 5.83
CA ASN A 32 -4.73 -7.73 5.87
C ASN A 32 -4.50 -8.70 4.70
N LEU A 33 -3.35 -8.55 4.02
CA LEU A 33 -2.82 -9.49 3.05
C LEU A 33 -1.40 -9.88 3.45
N ASN A 34 -0.89 -10.99 2.90
CA ASN A 34 0.45 -11.51 3.17
C ASN A 34 1.18 -11.86 1.86
N CYS A 35 1.22 -10.91 0.92
CA CYS A 35 1.72 -11.14 -0.44
C CYS A 35 3.15 -11.74 -0.45
N MET A 36 3.36 -12.76 -1.27
CA MET A 36 4.67 -13.42 -1.41
C MET A 36 5.75 -12.43 -1.87
N TYR A 37 5.40 -11.51 -2.78
CA TYR A 37 6.29 -10.49 -3.33
C TYR A 37 6.25 -9.15 -2.56
N CYS A 38 5.70 -9.11 -1.34
CA CYS A 38 5.59 -7.85 -0.59
C CYS A 38 6.99 -7.25 -0.29
N HIS A 39 7.29 -6.08 -0.85
CA HIS A 39 8.53 -5.33 -0.59
C HIS A 39 8.53 -4.68 0.79
N ASN A 40 7.36 -4.33 1.29
CA ASN A 40 7.19 -3.69 2.59
C ASN A 40 6.60 -4.67 3.61
N SER A 41 7.11 -5.91 3.66
CA SER A 41 6.51 -6.94 4.53
C SER A 41 6.46 -6.54 6.01
N HIS A 42 7.39 -5.70 6.46
CA HIS A 42 7.42 -5.11 7.79
C HIS A 42 6.25 -4.15 8.10
N THR A 43 5.38 -3.84 7.14
CA THR A 43 4.13 -3.08 7.36
C THR A 43 2.93 -3.98 7.64
N ILE A 44 3.07 -5.31 7.59
CA ILE A 44 1.95 -6.26 7.70
C ILE A 44 1.43 -6.36 9.14
N GLY A 45 2.31 -6.65 10.10
CA GLY A 45 1.91 -6.90 11.49
C GLY A 45 2.08 -5.70 12.40
N LEU A 46 1.52 -5.82 13.61
CA LEU A 46 1.76 -4.86 14.70
C LEU A 46 2.78 -5.46 15.67
N CYS A 47 3.66 -4.61 16.22
CA CYS A 47 4.66 -5.08 17.17
C CYS A 47 3.96 -5.60 18.44
N ASN A 48 4.33 -6.80 18.87
CA ASN A 48 3.88 -7.41 20.13
C ASN A 48 4.91 -7.31 21.25
N TYR A 49 5.96 -6.50 21.05
CA TYR A 49 7.01 -6.21 22.05
C TYR A 49 7.81 -7.45 22.48
N CYS A 50 7.96 -8.47 21.63
CA CYS A 50 8.63 -9.73 21.97
C CYS A 50 10.16 -9.64 22.20
N GLU A 51 10.81 -8.48 21.99
CA GLU A 51 12.26 -8.23 22.17
C GLU A 51 13.22 -8.96 21.23
N ILE A 52 12.72 -9.79 20.31
CA ILE A 52 13.58 -10.51 19.33
C ILE A 52 14.41 -9.52 18.50
N CYS A 53 13.80 -8.42 18.02
CA CYS A 53 14.51 -7.42 17.22
C CYS A 53 15.55 -6.62 18.03
N ALA A 54 15.31 -6.40 19.33
CA ALA A 54 16.27 -5.75 20.21
C ALA A 54 17.47 -6.67 20.47
N THR A 55 17.21 -7.95 20.75
CA THR A 55 18.25 -8.97 20.97
C THR A 55 19.14 -9.17 19.75
N ALA A 56 18.56 -9.15 18.55
CA ALA A 56 19.30 -9.32 17.30
C ALA A 56 20.00 -8.04 16.81
N CYS A 57 19.81 -6.88 17.45
CA CYS A 57 20.33 -5.61 16.98
C CYS A 57 21.86 -5.55 17.13
N PRO A 58 22.66 -5.53 16.04
CA PRO A 58 24.12 -5.61 16.13
C PRO A 58 24.75 -4.39 16.83
N THR A 59 24.10 -3.24 16.74
CA THR A 59 24.54 -1.96 17.30
C THR A 59 23.88 -1.64 18.64
N GLN A 60 23.03 -2.53 19.16
CA GLN A 60 22.26 -2.33 20.39
C GLN A 60 21.46 -1.01 20.39
N SER A 61 21.00 -0.59 19.21
CA SER A 61 20.24 0.66 19.02
C SER A 61 18.76 0.51 19.39
N LEU A 62 18.31 -0.67 19.79
CA LEU A 62 16.92 -0.98 20.12
C LEU A 62 16.81 -1.50 21.54
N ALA A 63 15.88 -0.94 22.31
CA ALA A 63 15.41 -1.47 23.58
C ALA A 63 13.89 -1.49 23.59
N ILE A 64 13.29 -2.42 24.35
CA ILE A 64 11.84 -2.55 24.45
C ILE A 64 11.45 -2.56 25.92
N ASP A 65 10.43 -1.77 26.26
CA ASP A 65 9.72 -1.87 27.53
C ASP A 65 8.38 -2.55 27.27
N LYS A 66 8.34 -3.86 27.61
CA LYS A 66 7.15 -4.71 27.43
C LYS A 66 5.95 -4.24 28.24
N GLU A 67 6.17 -3.74 29.46
CA GLU A 67 5.09 -3.32 30.36
C GLU A 67 4.42 -2.05 29.84
N LYS A 68 5.23 -1.07 29.42
CA LYS A 68 4.75 0.20 28.86
C LYS A 68 4.39 0.11 27.39
N LYS A 69 4.69 -1.01 26.73
CA LYS A 69 4.50 -1.20 25.27
C LYS A 69 5.22 -0.11 24.47
N GLN A 70 6.48 0.13 24.83
CA GLN A 70 7.33 1.15 24.21
C GLN A 70 8.55 0.52 23.55
N ILE A 71 8.96 1.11 22.43
CA ILE A 71 10.19 0.78 21.72
C ILE A 71 11.07 2.02 21.79
N PHE A 72 12.30 1.85 22.24
CA PHE A 72 13.32 2.88 22.24
C PHE A 72 14.27 2.60 21.09
N HIS A 73 14.43 3.59 20.22
CA HIS A 73 15.34 3.54 19.09
C HIS A 73 16.35 4.68 19.21
N ASN A 74 17.63 4.33 19.16
CA ASN A 74 18.72 5.30 19.09
C ASN A 74 19.14 5.50 17.64
N ASP A 75 18.62 6.56 17.00
CA ASP A 75 18.92 6.92 15.61
C ASP A 75 20.42 7.24 15.40
N VAL A 76 21.16 7.65 16.44
CA VAL A 76 22.60 7.99 16.32
C VAL A 76 23.47 6.74 16.16
N THR A 77 23.11 5.65 16.84
CA THR A 77 23.89 4.39 16.77
C THR A 77 23.35 3.41 15.73
N CYS A 78 22.14 3.63 15.24
CA CYS A 78 21.53 2.76 14.24
C CYS A 78 22.22 2.91 12.89
N THR A 79 22.63 1.78 12.31
CA THR A 79 23.24 1.73 10.97
C THR A 79 22.23 1.44 9.87
N HIS A 80 20.93 1.36 10.19
CA HIS A 80 19.87 0.99 9.25
C HIS A 80 20.15 -0.32 8.49
N CYS A 81 20.72 -1.31 9.18
CA CYS A 81 21.08 -2.61 8.59
C CYS A 81 19.88 -3.58 8.37
N ASP A 82 18.68 -3.17 8.76
CA ASP A 82 17.41 -3.92 8.65
C ASP A 82 17.36 -5.29 9.36
N THR A 83 18.36 -5.64 10.17
CA THR A 83 18.36 -6.90 10.93
C THR A 83 17.09 -7.05 11.77
N CYS A 84 16.66 -5.97 12.42
CA CYS A 84 15.45 -5.92 13.22
C CYS A 84 14.16 -6.21 12.42
N LEU A 85 14.11 -5.81 11.14
CA LEU A 85 12.98 -6.09 10.25
C LEU A 85 12.98 -7.56 9.81
N LYS A 86 14.16 -8.10 9.47
CA LYS A 86 14.34 -9.48 8.99
C LYS A 86 13.96 -10.53 10.03
N VAL A 87 14.27 -10.27 11.31
CA VAL A 87 14.00 -11.22 12.40
C VAL A 87 12.62 -11.07 13.04
N CYS A 88 11.84 -10.05 12.66
CA CYS A 88 10.56 -9.78 13.32
C CYS A 88 9.51 -10.86 12.94
N PRO A 89 9.01 -11.66 13.89
CA PRO A 89 8.04 -12.72 13.59
C PRO A 89 6.70 -12.18 13.11
N GLU A 90 6.34 -10.97 13.55
CA GLU A 90 5.09 -10.30 13.19
C GLU A 90 5.15 -9.68 11.79
N ASN A 91 6.32 -9.65 11.13
CA ASN A 91 6.57 -8.77 9.97
C ASN A 91 6.13 -7.33 10.31
N SER A 92 6.66 -6.80 11.41
CA SER A 92 6.44 -5.44 11.87
C SER A 92 7.75 -4.65 11.83
N SER A 93 7.66 -3.33 12.02
CA SER A 93 8.82 -2.45 12.11
C SER A 93 8.91 -1.83 13.50
N PRO A 94 10.09 -1.79 14.15
CA PRO A 94 10.27 -1.02 15.37
C PRO A 94 10.28 0.50 15.12
N PHE A 95 10.22 0.94 13.85
CA PHE A 95 10.38 2.33 13.45
C PHE A 95 9.06 3.05 13.17
N TYR A 96 7.92 2.36 13.15
CA TYR A 96 6.65 3.06 12.95
C TYR A 96 6.34 3.96 14.15
N LYS A 97 5.80 5.14 13.87
CA LYS A 97 5.47 6.15 14.87
C LYS A 97 3.96 6.19 15.07
N SER A 98 3.53 6.29 16.33
CA SER A 98 2.15 6.64 16.62
C SER A 98 2.00 8.14 16.41
N MET A 99 1.19 8.58 15.45
CA MET A 99 0.99 9.98 15.08
C MET A 99 -0.50 10.34 15.16
N SER A 100 -0.80 11.55 15.64
CA SER A 100 -2.16 12.10 15.57
C SER A 100 -2.44 12.75 14.21
N VAL A 101 -3.68 13.19 14.02
CA VAL A 101 -4.05 14.01 12.86
C VAL A 101 -3.21 15.30 12.82
N ASN A 102 -3.02 15.95 13.96
CA ASN A 102 -2.22 17.19 14.02
C ASN A 102 -0.76 16.94 13.66
N ASP A 103 -0.17 15.84 14.14
CA ASP A 103 1.20 15.47 13.77
C ASP A 103 1.35 15.36 12.24
N LEU A 104 0.40 14.72 11.55
CA LEU A 104 0.43 14.60 10.09
C LEU A 104 0.12 15.91 9.35
N ILE A 105 -0.79 16.74 9.88
CA ILE A 105 -1.05 18.07 9.32
C ILE A 105 0.23 18.92 9.36
N SER A 106 0.98 18.87 10.46
CA SER A 106 2.27 19.57 10.58
C SER A 106 3.30 19.09 9.55
N GLU A 107 3.42 17.78 9.33
CA GLU A 107 4.29 17.22 8.29
C GLU A 107 3.89 17.70 6.88
N ILE A 108 2.58 17.73 6.58
CA ILE A 108 2.06 18.18 5.28
C ILE A 108 2.35 19.68 5.08
N LEU A 109 2.14 20.50 6.11
CA LEU A 109 2.39 21.95 6.06
C LEU A 109 3.85 22.30 5.76
N GLU A 110 4.81 21.49 6.23
CA GLU A 110 6.24 21.73 6.02
C GLU A 110 6.62 21.77 4.53
N ILE A 111 5.90 21.02 3.69
CA ILE A 111 6.25 20.83 2.28
C ILE A 111 5.12 21.20 1.31
N LYS A 112 4.00 21.74 1.80
CA LYS A 112 2.77 21.96 1.03
C LYS A 112 2.99 22.69 -0.30
N ASP A 113 3.95 23.59 -0.36
CA ASP A 113 4.21 24.43 -1.53
C ASP A 113 4.96 23.68 -2.65
N PHE A 114 5.51 22.49 -2.33
CA PHE A 114 6.24 21.64 -3.26
C PHE A 114 5.43 20.43 -3.73
N ILE A 115 4.24 20.21 -3.18
CA ILE A 115 3.39 19.07 -3.50
C ILE A 115 2.06 19.51 -4.10
N SER A 116 1.53 18.66 -4.98
CA SER A 116 0.20 18.81 -5.59
C SER A 116 -0.88 18.01 -4.85
N GLY A 117 -0.48 17.17 -3.91
CA GLY A 117 -1.38 16.29 -3.18
C GLY A 117 -0.67 15.36 -2.22
N ILE A 118 -1.49 14.58 -1.52
CA ILE A 118 -1.05 13.48 -0.66
C ILE A 118 -1.56 12.15 -1.19
N THR A 119 -0.77 11.10 -1.01
CA THR A 119 -1.19 9.71 -1.17
C THR A 119 -1.03 9.01 0.17
N VAL A 120 -2.07 8.32 0.63
CA VAL A 120 -1.94 7.44 1.80
C VAL A 120 -1.83 5.99 1.32
N SER A 121 -0.86 5.26 1.83
CA SER A 121 -0.48 3.89 1.40
C SER A 121 0.06 3.09 2.60
N GLY A 122 0.96 2.13 2.41
CA GLY A 122 1.64 1.36 3.47
C GLY A 122 1.30 -0.12 3.43
N GLY A 123 0.75 -0.63 4.53
CA GLY A 123 0.12 -1.94 4.59
C GLY A 123 -1.23 -1.90 3.87
N GLU A 124 -2.32 -1.96 4.62
CA GLU A 124 -3.68 -1.69 4.13
C GLU A 124 -4.25 -0.47 4.86
N VAL A 125 -4.13 0.69 4.23
CA VAL A 125 -4.46 1.97 4.84
C VAL A 125 -5.94 2.07 5.24
N MET A 126 -6.84 1.39 4.53
CA MET A 126 -8.27 1.40 4.85
C MET A 126 -8.63 0.64 6.12
N LEU A 127 -7.70 -0.11 6.71
CA LEU A 127 -7.86 -0.62 8.08
C LEU A 127 -8.03 0.52 9.10
N GLN A 128 -7.57 1.73 8.75
CA GLN A 128 -7.58 2.92 9.60
C GLN A 128 -8.60 3.99 9.13
N ALA A 129 -9.67 3.58 8.42
CA ALA A 129 -10.67 4.48 7.81
C ALA A 129 -11.18 5.62 8.70
N LYS A 130 -11.44 5.37 9.99
CA LYS A 130 -11.88 6.42 10.94
C LYS A 130 -10.83 7.49 11.18
N PHE A 131 -9.55 7.12 11.22
CA PHE A 131 -8.45 8.09 11.33
C PHE A 131 -8.30 8.88 10.03
N LEU A 132 -8.37 8.19 8.89
CA LEU A 132 -8.30 8.82 7.57
C LEU A 132 -9.40 9.86 7.37
N GLU A 133 -10.64 9.55 7.76
CA GLU A 133 -11.76 10.51 7.70
C GLU A 133 -11.43 11.81 8.45
N GLN A 134 -10.96 11.70 9.70
CA GLN A 134 -10.58 12.87 10.49
C GLN A 134 -9.41 13.64 9.84
N LEU A 135 -8.40 12.93 9.34
CA LEU A 135 -7.27 13.55 8.62
C LEU A 135 -7.76 14.33 7.39
N PHE A 136 -8.61 13.72 6.56
CA PHE A 136 -9.07 14.36 5.33
C PHE A 136 -10.04 15.51 5.59
N ILE A 137 -10.91 15.40 6.60
CA ILE A 137 -11.72 16.52 7.07
C ILE A 137 -10.82 17.68 7.50
N SER A 138 -9.77 17.41 8.28
CA SER A 138 -8.80 18.44 8.68
C SER A 138 -8.11 19.07 7.47
N ILE A 139 -7.67 18.30 6.49
CA ILE A 139 -7.04 18.83 5.26
C ILE A 139 -8.03 19.70 4.47
N ARG A 140 -9.25 19.23 4.25
CA ARG A 140 -10.28 19.94 3.46
C ARG A 140 -10.74 21.24 4.12
N ASN A 141 -10.75 21.28 5.45
CA ASN A 141 -11.10 22.48 6.21
C ASN A 141 -9.90 23.43 6.45
N HIS A 142 -8.67 22.98 6.21
CA HIS A 142 -7.49 23.82 6.38
C HIS A 142 -7.33 24.79 5.21
N THR A 143 -7.17 26.08 5.51
CA THR A 143 -7.08 27.17 4.52
C THR A 143 -5.95 26.95 3.51
N GLU A 144 -4.81 26.45 3.97
CA GLU A 144 -3.60 26.23 3.15
C GLU A 144 -3.54 24.86 2.48
N LEU A 145 -4.31 23.85 2.94
CA LEU A 145 -4.17 22.48 2.45
C LEU A 145 -5.36 22.01 1.61
N LYS A 146 -6.52 22.69 1.67
CA LYS A 146 -7.76 22.27 1.01
C LYS A 146 -7.64 22.03 -0.51
N ALA A 147 -6.66 22.67 -1.16
CA ALA A 147 -6.37 22.54 -2.58
C ALA A 147 -5.56 21.28 -2.94
N LEU A 148 -4.95 20.62 -1.95
CA LEU A 148 -4.20 19.38 -2.17
C LEU A 148 -5.15 18.26 -2.61
N SER A 149 -4.75 17.54 -3.66
CA SER A 149 -5.45 16.32 -4.04
C SER A 149 -5.15 15.19 -3.05
N ILE A 150 -6.14 14.35 -2.75
CA ILE A 150 -6.02 13.23 -1.80
C ILE A 150 -6.31 11.93 -2.54
N LEU A 151 -5.30 11.05 -2.59
CA LEU A 151 -5.42 9.71 -3.15
C LEU A 151 -5.19 8.65 -2.07
N ILE A 152 -5.90 7.54 -2.21
CA ILE A 152 -5.72 6.35 -1.37
C ILE A 152 -5.17 5.23 -2.26
N ASP A 153 -4.04 4.66 -1.86
CA ASP A 153 -3.47 3.45 -2.43
C ASP A 153 -3.81 2.25 -1.53
N SER A 154 -4.57 1.30 -2.05
CA SER A 154 -5.14 0.21 -1.25
C SER A 154 -5.14 -1.11 -2.01
N ASN A 155 -5.00 -2.20 -1.26
CA ASN A 155 -5.17 -3.55 -1.79
C ASN A 155 -6.64 -3.92 -2.01
N GLY A 156 -7.59 -3.11 -1.55
CA GLY A 156 -9.02 -3.25 -1.80
C GLY A 156 -9.74 -4.30 -0.95
N ASN A 157 -9.05 -5.03 -0.07
CA ASN A 157 -9.60 -6.15 0.70
C ASN A 157 -10.36 -5.69 1.96
N VAL A 158 -11.32 -4.78 1.82
CA VAL A 158 -12.11 -4.25 2.93
C VAL A 158 -13.60 -4.26 2.61
N ASP A 159 -14.43 -4.16 3.65
CA ASP A 159 -15.88 -4.07 3.49
C ASP A 159 -16.30 -2.68 3.00
N GLN A 160 -17.42 -2.61 2.29
CA GLN A 160 -17.87 -1.42 1.58
C GLN A 160 -18.02 -0.18 2.49
N ASN A 161 -18.47 -0.37 3.73
CA ASN A 161 -18.66 0.69 4.71
C ASN A 161 -17.38 1.47 5.04
N ARG A 162 -16.20 0.87 4.88
CA ARG A 162 -14.92 1.57 5.07
C ARG A 162 -14.67 2.58 3.95
N TRP A 163 -15.06 2.27 2.72
CA TRP A 163 -14.97 3.22 1.60
C TRP A 163 -15.91 4.42 1.81
N GLU A 164 -17.15 4.15 2.23
CA GLU A 164 -18.17 5.16 2.50
C GLU A 164 -17.71 6.18 3.54
N THR A 165 -16.89 5.75 4.51
CA THR A 165 -16.33 6.62 5.57
C THR A 165 -15.46 7.76 5.02
N VAL A 166 -14.80 7.58 3.86
CA VAL A 166 -13.83 8.57 3.32
C VAL A 166 -14.20 9.11 1.94
N LEU A 167 -15.25 8.56 1.31
CA LEU A 167 -15.56 8.75 -0.11
C LEU A 167 -15.72 10.23 -0.51
N ASP A 168 -16.33 11.03 0.35
CA ASP A 168 -16.65 12.43 0.10
C ASP A 168 -15.42 13.35 0.23
N TRP A 169 -14.36 12.88 0.89
CA TRP A 169 -13.19 13.69 1.23
C TRP A 169 -12.02 13.49 0.26
N VAL A 170 -12.05 12.42 -0.54
CA VAL A 170 -10.92 12.02 -1.40
C VAL A 170 -11.19 12.25 -2.88
N ASP A 171 -10.12 12.46 -3.65
CA ASP A 171 -10.19 12.61 -5.11
C ASP A 171 -10.25 11.26 -5.83
N GLY A 172 -9.73 10.21 -5.20
CA GLY A 172 -9.94 8.86 -5.68
C GLY A 172 -9.02 7.80 -5.07
N PHE A 173 -9.13 6.61 -5.64
CA PHE A 173 -8.50 5.39 -5.16
C PHE A 173 -7.69 4.74 -6.28
N MET A 174 -6.55 4.19 -5.88
CA MET A 174 -5.70 3.32 -6.68
C MET A 174 -5.79 1.95 -6.03
N ILE A 175 -6.28 0.95 -6.77
CA ILE A 175 -6.54 -0.39 -6.24
C ILE A 175 -5.64 -1.40 -6.93
N ASP A 176 -5.07 -2.32 -6.15
CA ASP A 176 -4.39 -3.50 -6.67
C ASP A 176 -5.37 -4.66 -6.87
N ILE A 177 -5.28 -5.32 -8.03
CA ILE A 177 -5.74 -6.70 -8.22
C ILE A 177 -4.54 -7.61 -8.43
N LYS A 178 -4.39 -8.63 -7.58
CA LYS A 178 -3.18 -9.48 -7.59
C LYS A 178 -3.36 -10.76 -8.42
N ALA A 179 -4.61 -11.17 -8.63
CA ALA A 179 -5.07 -12.21 -9.56
C ALA A 179 -6.61 -12.15 -9.66
N TYR A 180 -7.21 -12.66 -10.75
CA TYR A 180 -8.66 -12.76 -10.86
C TYR A 180 -9.21 -14.07 -10.29
N SER A 181 -8.53 -15.20 -10.47
CA SER A 181 -8.90 -16.42 -9.75
C SER A 181 -8.74 -16.26 -8.23
N PRO A 182 -9.75 -16.63 -7.43
CA PRO A 182 -9.65 -16.58 -5.98
C PRO A 182 -8.58 -17.54 -5.43
N ASP A 183 -8.32 -18.66 -6.12
CA ASP A 183 -7.32 -19.65 -5.67
C ASP A 183 -5.90 -19.16 -5.95
N ILE A 184 -5.65 -18.60 -7.14
CA ILE A 184 -4.36 -17.97 -7.46
C ILE A 184 -4.14 -16.77 -6.54
N HIS A 185 -5.18 -15.98 -6.27
CA HIS A 185 -5.07 -14.86 -5.33
C HIS A 185 -4.72 -15.33 -3.92
N LYS A 186 -5.32 -16.43 -3.43
CA LYS A 186 -4.96 -17.04 -2.14
C LYS A 186 -3.52 -17.55 -2.13
N GLN A 187 -3.04 -18.16 -3.20
CA GLN A 187 -1.64 -18.59 -3.30
C GLN A 187 -0.67 -17.39 -3.21
N ILE A 188 -0.98 -16.30 -3.91
CA ILE A 188 -0.15 -15.09 -3.92
C ILE A 188 -0.19 -14.33 -2.60
N THR A 189 -1.37 -14.23 -1.97
CA THR A 189 -1.64 -13.25 -0.91
C THR A 189 -2.01 -13.85 0.44
N GLY A 190 -2.41 -15.12 0.47
CA GLY A 190 -3.03 -15.78 1.63
C GLY A 190 -4.54 -15.61 1.73
N PHE A 191 -5.19 -14.80 0.89
CA PHE A 191 -6.61 -14.44 1.03
C PHE A 191 -7.38 -14.49 -0.31
N SER A 192 -8.71 -14.62 -0.25
CA SER A 192 -9.59 -14.51 -1.43
C SER A 192 -9.64 -13.07 -1.95
N ASN A 193 -9.95 -12.87 -3.23
CA ASN A 193 -10.11 -11.55 -3.86
C ASN A 193 -11.57 -11.06 -3.92
N GLU A 194 -12.52 -11.78 -3.34
CA GLU A 194 -13.95 -11.44 -3.41
C GLU A 194 -14.26 -10.00 -2.96
N LYS A 195 -13.69 -9.57 -1.83
CA LYS A 195 -13.86 -8.19 -1.35
C LYS A 195 -13.19 -7.18 -2.28
N ILE A 196 -12.04 -7.53 -2.84
CA ILE A 196 -11.28 -6.68 -3.76
C ILE A 196 -12.11 -6.44 -5.04
N LEU A 197 -12.68 -7.48 -5.62
CA LEU A 197 -13.54 -7.36 -6.81
C LEU A 197 -14.80 -6.51 -6.52
N LYS A 198 -15.41 -6.68 -5.35
CA LYS A 198 -16.53 -5.83 -4.89
C LYS A 198 -16.11 -4.37 -4.72
N SER A 199 -14.95 -4.11 -4.12
CA SER A 199 -14.38 -2.77 -3.95
C SER A 199 -14.11 -2.09 -5.29
N ILE A 200 -13.48 -2.79 -6.24
CA ILE A 200 -13.23 -2.28 -7.60
C ILE A 200 -14.54 -1.87 -8.26
N HIS A 201 -15.55 -2.74 -8.23
CA HIS A 201 -16.86 -2.45 -8.81
C HIS A 201 -17.53 -1.24 -8.14
N TYR A 202 -17.57 -1.22 -6.79
CA TYR A 202 -18.18 -0.14 -6.02
C TYR A 202 -17.51 1.22 -6.29
N LEU A 203 -16.18 1.29 -6.23
CA LEU A 203 -15.43 2.52 -6.42
C LEU A 203 -15.51 3.02 -7.87
N ASN A 204 -15.61 2.11 -8.86
CA ASN A 204 -15.87 2.47 -10.25
C ASN A 204 -17.28 3.06 -10.42
N LEU A 205 -18.31 2.45 -9.83
CA LEU A 205 -19.67 2.98 -9.86
C LEU A 205 -19.79 4.36 -9.22
N LYS A 206 -18.99 4.64 -8.18
CA LYS A 206 -18.92 5.96 -7.53
C LYS A 206 -18.06 6.97 -8.29
N GLY A 207 -17.44 6.59 -9.41
CA GLY A 207 -16.53 7.46 -10.17
C GLY A 207 -15.23 7.82 -9.43
N LYS A 208 -14.89 7.06 -8.38
CA LYS A 208 -13.75 7.32 -7.49
C LYS A 208 -12.57 6.38 -7.72
N LEU A 209 -12.74 5.28 -8.47
CA LEU A 209 -11.61 4.48 -8.93
C LEU A 209 -10.82 5.28 -9.97
N LYS A 210 -9.55 5.57 -9.70
CA LYS A 210 -8.66 6.33 -10.60
C LYS A 210 -7.62 5.45 -11.27
N GLU A 211 -7.17 4.41 -10.58
CA GLU A 211 -6.18 3.48 -11.11
C GLU A 211 -6.51 2.04 -10.68
N LEU A 212 -6.41 1.08 -11.60
CA LEU A 212 -6.39 -0.34 -11.30
C LEU A 212 -5.05 -0.92 -11.73
N ARG A 213 -4.36 -1.57 -10.79
CA ARG A 213 -3.01 -2.10 -10.95
C ARG A 213 -3.03 -3.62 -10.91
N LEU A 214 -2.36 -4.27 -11.85
CA LEU A 214 -2.03 -5.68 -11.80
C LEU A 214 -0.52 -5.83 -11.63
N VAL A 215 -0.07 -6.47 -10.55
CA VAL A 215 1.33 -6.92 -10.45
C VAL A 215 1.46 -8.25 -11.18
N PHE A 216 2.28 -8.29 -12.22
CA PHE A 216 2.52 -9.51 -12.97
C PHE A 216 3.53 -10.41 -12.25
N VAL A 217 3.09 -11.63 -11.93
CA VAL A 217 3.88 -12.65 -11.24
C VAL A 217 3.88 -13.91 -12.12
N PRO A 218 5.00 -14.17 -12.84
CA PRO A 218 5.15 -15.36 -13.69
C PRO A 218 4.78 -16.63 -12.93
N THR A 219 4.26 -17.64 -13.64
CA THR A 219 3.76 -18.93 -13.14
C THR A 219 2.52 -18.89 -12.25
N TYR A 220 2.09 -17.71 -11.79
CA TYR A 220 0.90 -17.57 -10.95
C TYR A 220 -0.25 -16.93 -11.70
N ASN A 221 -0.08 -15.70 -12.21
CA ASN A 221 -1.16 -14.94 -12.84
C ASN A 221 -0.93 -14.67 -14.35
N ASP A 222 -0.27 -15.63 -15.02
CA ASP A 222 0.17 -15.53 -16.41
C ASP A 222 -0.59 -16.43 -17.40
N SER A 223 -1.51 -17.26 -16.92
CA SER A 223 -2.35 -18.09 -17.79
C SER A 223 -3.27 -17.26 -18.70
N ASP A 224 -3.63 -17.80 -19.87
CA ASP A 224 -4.53 -17.12 -20.82
C ASP A 224 -5.89 -16.81 -20.20
N GLU A 225 -6.41 -17.72 -19.37
CA GLU A 225 -7.69 -17.50 -18.70
C GLU A 225 -7.60 -16.36 -17.67
N GLU A 226 -6.50 -16.28 -16.89
CA GLU A 226 -6.33 -15.15 -15.96
C GLU A 226 -6.24 -13.82 -16.69
N ILE A 227 -5.41 -13.74 -17.72
CA ILE A 227 -5.27 -12.51 -18.51
C ILE A 227 -6.60 -12.12 -19.14
N LYS A 228 -7.35 -13.08 -19.69
CA LYS A 228 -8.67 -12.82 -20.24
C LYS A 228 -9.63 -12.26 -19.19
N LYS A 229 -9.68 -12.85 -17.99
CA LYS A 229 -10.57 -12.39 -16.92
C LYS A 229 -10.21 -11.00 -16.39
N ILE A 230 -8.91 -10.72 -16.23
CA ILE A 230 -8.43 -9.37 -15.89
C ILE A 230 -8.79 -8.38 -17.00
N THR A 231 -8.61 -8.77 -18.27
CA THR A 231 -8.96 -7.94 -19.42
C THR A 231 -10.45 -7.59 -19.40
N ASP A 232 -11.31 -8.60 -19.22
CA ASP A 232 -12.76 -8.43 -19.15
C ASP A 232 -13.17 -7.53 -17.97
N LEU A 233 -12.49 -7.65 -16.83
CA LEU A 233 -12.67 -6.75 -15.69
C LEU A 233 -12.32 -5.32 -16.07
N MET A 234 -11.11 -5.09 -16.59
CA MET A 234 -10.58 -3.76 -16.89
C MET A 234 -11.38 -3.05 -18.00
N LYS A 235 -11.92 -3.78 -18.97
CA LYS A 235 -12.81 -3.24 -20.02
C LYS A 235 -14.16 -2.76 -19.50
N ARG A 236 -14.67 -3.34 -18.40
CA ARG A 236 -15.94 -2.92 -17.78
C ARG A 236 -15.80 -1.66 -16.92
N LEU A 237 -14.58 -1.23 -16.64
CA LEU A 237 -14.32 -0.01 -15.88
C LEU A 237 -14.53 1.23 -16.73
N SER A 238 -14.69 2.38 -16.09
CA SER A 238 -14.74 3.66 -16.80
C SER A 238 -13.48 3.83 -17.67
N PRO A 239 -13.61 4.42 -18.87
CA PRO A 239 -12.47 4.72 -19.74
C PRO A 239 -11.38 5.55 -19.04
N GLU A 240 -11.78 6.44 -18.12
CA GLU A 240 -10.89 7.31 -17.34
C GLU A 240 -10.04 6.58 -16.31
N VAL A 241 -10.41 5.35 -15.91
CA VAL A 241 -9.62 4.56 -14.97
C VAL A 241 -8.30 4.19 -15.66
N LYS A 242 -7.18 4.64 -15.09
CA LYS A 242 -5.86 4.25 -15.56
C LYS A 242 -5.63 2.76 -15.26
N LYS A 243 -5.20 2.00 -16.26
CA LYS A 243 -4.90 0.57 -16.10
C LYS A 243 -3.39 0.37 -16.18
N VAL A 244 -2.83 -0.28 -15.17
CA VAL A 244 -1.38 -0.40 -14.99
C VAL A 244 -0.98 -1.87 -14.82
N LEU A 245 0.07 -2.26 -15.54
CA LEU A 245 0.77 -3.52 -15.37
C LEU A 245 2.09 -3.25 -14.66
N ILE A 246 2.24 -3.77 -13.45
CA ILE A 246 3.43 -3.59 -12.62
C ILE A 246 4.32 -4.82 -12.77
N LYS A 247 5.59 -4.61 -13.07
CA LYS A 247 6.59 -5.67 -13.08
C LYS A 247 6.91 -6.10 -11.64
N MET A 248 6.71 -7.37 -11.28
CA MET A 248 7.18 -7.88 -9.99
C MET A 248 8.71 -7.77 -9.89
N ARG A 249 9.22 -7.30 -8.74
CA ARG A 249 10.65 -7.21 -8.44
C ARG A 249 11.02 -8.17 -7.35
N LYS A 250 12.14 -8.88 -7.52
CA LYS A 250 12.64 -9.83 -6.53
C LYS A 250 13.39 -9.15 -5.40
N HIS A 251 13.95 -7.97 -5.63
CA HIS A 251 14.64 -7.22 -4.61
C HIS A 251 13.70 -6.86 -3.43
N GLY A 252 14.16 -7.07 -2.20
CA GLY A 252 13.43 -6.70 -0.98
C GLY A 252 12.31 -7.66 -0.55
N ILE A 253 12.04 -8.75 -1.29
CA ILE A 253 11.05 -9.75 -0.84
C ILE A 253 11.64 -10.62 0.29
N ARG A 254 10.76 -11.25 1.07
CA ARG A 254 11.17 -12.16 2.15
C ARG A 254 11.86 -13.40 1.58
N GLU A 255 12.94 -13.85 2.24
CA GLU A 255 13.81 -14.93 1.74
C GLU A 255 13.07 -16.22 1.40
N LYS A 256 12.05 -16.58 2.17
CA LYS A 256 11.21 -17.77 1.91
C LYS A 256 10.51 -17.75 0.55
N TYR A 257 10.40 -16.60 -0.11
CA TYR A 257 9.81 -16.42 -1.44
C TYR A 257 10.86 -16.15 -2.53
N ASN A 258 12.15 -16.38 -2.26
CA ASN A 258 13.22 -16.23 -3.25
C ASN A 258 13.10 -17.16 -4.47
N PHE A 259 12.19 -18.14 -4.43
CA PHE A 259 11.86 -18.97 -5.60
C PHE A 259 11.03 -18.22 -6.65
N LEU A 260 10.46 -17.05 -6.33
CA LEU A 260 9.74 -16.24 -7.31
C LEU A 260 10.68 -15.71 -8.41
N ASN A 261 10.17 -15.72 -9.64
CA ASN A 261 10.88 -15.27 -10.83
C ASN A 261 10.53 -13.82 -11.14
N GLU A 262 11.51 -12.93 -11.11
CA GLU A 262 11.35 -11.58 -11.64
C GLU A 262 11.26 -11.65 -13.18
N PRO A 263 10.13 -11.24 -13.80
CA PRO A 263 9.97 -11.34 -15.24
C PRO A 263 11.00 -10.48 -15.98
N SER A 264 11.54 -11.01 -17.07
CA SER A 264 12.35 -10.30 -18.05
C SER A 264 11.52 -9.22 -18.77
N LEU A 265 12.22 -8.30 -19.45
CA LEU A 265 11.54 -7.28 -20.27
C LEU A 265 10.74 -7.90 -21.42
N ASP A 266 11.20 -9.02 -21.97
CA ASP A 266 10.52 -9.67 -23.09
C ASP A 266 9.28 -10.44 -22.62
N GLU A 267 9.30 -11.04 -21.42
CA GLU A 267 8.09 -11.58 -20.80
C GLU A 267 7.05 -10.49 -20.52
N MET A 268 7.49 -9.32 -20.03
CA MET A 268 6.58 -8.18 -19.80
C MET A 268 5.96 -7.69 -21.12
N LYS A 269 6.76 -7.59 -22.20
CA LYS A 269 6.23 -7.23 -23.53
C LYS A 269 5.27 -8.27 -24.08
N ALA A 270 5.57 -9.56 -23.91
CA ALA A 270 4.71 -10.65 -24.37
C ALA A 270 3.35 -10.62 -23.66
N VAL A 271 3.35 -10.38 -22.35
CA VAL A 271 2.13 -10.23 -21.55
C VAL A 271 1.35 -8.98 -21.94
N LEU A 272 2.02 -7.84 -22.11
CA LEU A 272 1.38 -6.61 -22.59
C LEU A 272 0.71 -6.82 -23.95
N ASN A 273 1.38 -7.47 -24.89
CA ASN A 273 0.83 -7.76 -26.22
C ASN A 273 -0.44 -8.62 -26.14
N ARG A 274 -0.56 -9.52 -25.15
CA ARG A 274 -1.79 -10.31 -24.92
C ARG A 274 -2.96 -9.42 -24.49
N PHE A 275 -2.71 -8.42 -23.63
CA PHE A 275 -3.72 -7.42 -23.28
C PHE A 275 -4.09 -6.50 -24.46
N GLU A 276 -3.09 -6.05 -25.22
CA GLU A 276 -3.29 -5.16 -26.37
C GLU A 276 -4.05 -5.85 -27.52
N THR A 277 -3.73 -7.11 -27.81
CA THR A 277 -4.45 -7.94 -28.79
C THR A 277 -5.91 -8.14 -28.37
N ALA A 278 -6.16 -8.17 -27.06
CA ALA A 278 -7.50 -8.19 -26.52
C ALA A 278 -8.15 -6.79 -26.47
N GLY A 279 -7.55 -5.74 -27.02
CA GLY A 279 -8.11 -4.39 -27.09
C GLY A 279 -8.02 -3.59 -25.79
N LEU A 280 -7.03 -3.88 -24.94
CA LEU A 280 -6.79 -3.16 -23.69
C LEU A 280 -5.36 -2.60 -23.66
N ASN A 281 -5.24 -1.27 -23.61
CA ASN A 281 -3.95 -0.60 -23.44
C ASN A 281 -3.63 -0.46 -21.96
N LEU A 282 -2.44 -0.90 -21.56
CA LEU A 282 -1.92 -0.82 -20.19
C LEU A 282 -0.65 0.02 -20.18
N LEU A 283 -0.45 0.78 -19.10
CA LEU A 283 0.85 1.38 -18.81
C LEU A 283 1.72 0.37 -18.06
N ILE A 284 2.97 0.20 -18.46
CA ILE A 284 3.94 -0.63 -17.73
C ILE A 284 4.72 0.26 -16.74
N ILE A 285 4.84 -0.21 -15.50
CA ILE A 285 5.67 0.41 -14.45
C ILE A 285 6.57 -0.66 -13.81
#